data_AF-A0A0E3P721-F1
#
_entry.id   AF-A0A0E3P721-F1
#
_cell.length_a   1.000
_cell.length_b   1.000
_cell.length_c   1.000
_cell.angle_alpha   90.00
_cell.angle_beta   90.00
_cell.angle_gamma   90.00
#
_symmetry.space_group_name_H-M   'P 1'
#
loop_
_entity.id
_entity.type
_entity.pdbx_description
1 polymer ?
#
loop_
_entity_poly.entity_id
_entity_poly.type
_entity_poly.pdbx_seq_one_letter_code
_entity_poly.pdbx_strand_id
1 'polypeptide(L)'
;MFTVETSNIKGITSFTTYDSGGLKECKLNEYNLIHTKYGDFVPQYGNPGIRRKQLNALSFYKSGKVKNISLEQQTEISTSIGNFPAELVTFFEDGSLNSLFPLNGQISGFWSEEEEGALAQKYDFTFPFGSFSAKIIGLRFYPDGKVRSLILWPTEGIAVDTPAGKIPIRTGFKLFEDGSMESVEPAKPVPVEAPIGLINAYDAAAVGIDADVNSLRFDRNGKLTSLATFDIISVKKSNGEMKVTFPKLKPGLTEEYEKVPIKLSFDDDTVIINDGAKANEYRISDSTFKITGGDYTEAPTCGYCSKCKGCM
;
A
#
# COMPACT_ATOMS: atom_id res chain seq x y z
N MET A 1 -10.76 -9.46 -28.01
CA MET A 1 -11.66 -10.18 -27.09
C MET A 1 -10.91 -11.45 -26.70
N PHE A 2 -10.19 -11.43 -25.57
CA PHE A 2 -9.36 -12.57 -25.14
C PHE A 2 -10.06 -13.25 -23.96
N THR A 3 -10.67 -14.39 -24.25
CA THR A 3 -11.21 -15.29 -23.23
C THR A 3 -10.14 -16.35 -23.03
N VAL A 4 -9.50 -16.39 -21.86
CA VAL A 4 -8.74 -17.58 -21.47
C VAL A 4 -9.78 -18.66 -21.25
N GLU A 5 -9.88 -19.60 -22.18
CA GLU A 5 -10.70 -20.80 -22.01
C GLU A 5 -10.15 -21.58 -20.82
N THR A 6 -10.79 -21.45 -19.65
CA THR A 6 -10.44 -22.19 -18.43
C THR A 6 -10.51 -23.71 -18.61
N SER A 7 -11.16 -24.18 -19.69
CA SER A 7 -11.25 -25.59 -20.10
C SER A 7 -9.93 -26.22 -20.55
N ASN A 8 -8.87 -25.43 -20.78
CA ASN A 8 -7.58 -25.93 -21.29
C ASN A 8 -6.45 -25.95 -20.25
N ILE A 9 -6.75 -25.69 -18.97
CA ILE A 9 -5.75 -25.70 -17.90
C ILE A 9 -5.44 -27.15 -17.50
N LYS A 10 -4.16 -27.53 -17.58
CA LYS A 10 -3.67 -28.89 -17.32
C LYS A 10 -3.05 -29.01 -15.93
N GLY A 11 -3.07 -30.23 -15.38
CA GLY A 11 -2.37 -30.54 -14.12
C GLY A 11 -2.94 -29.86 -12.88
N ILE A 12 -4.26 -29.63 -12.80
CA ILE A 12 -4.86 -29.05 -11.59
C ILE A 12 -4.76 -30.05 -10.43
N THR A 13 -4.03 -29.70 -9.39
CA THR A 13 -3.84 -30.55 -8.19
C THR A 13 -4.75 -30.15 -7.02
N SER A 14 -5.16 -28.89 -6.96
CA SER A 14 -6.13 -28.38 -5.99
C SER A 14 -6.78 -27.11 -6.53
N PHE A 15 -8.04 -26.87 -6.19
CA PHE A 15 -8.77 -25.67 -6.61
C PHE A 15 -9.86 -25.27 -5.62
N THR A 16 -10.32 -24.02 -5.73
CA THR A 16 -11.58 -23.58 -5.12
C THR A 16 -12.50 -23.01 -6.19
N THR A 17 -13.79 -22.94 -5.89
CA THR A 17 -14.83 -22.42 -6.78
C THR A 17 -15.58 -21.26 -6.15
N TYR A 18 -16.26 -20.49 -6.98
CA TYR A 18 -17.34 -19.61 -6.55
C TYR A 18 -18.60 -20.43 -6.23
N ASP A 19 -19.56 -19.83 -5.53
CA ASP A 19 -20.88 -20.43 -5.28
C ASP A 19 -21.61 -20.82 -6.58
N SER A 20 -21.31 -20.12 -7.68
CA SER A 20 -21.81 -20.44 -9.02
C SER A 20 -21.12 -21.64 -9.69
N GLY A 21 -20.19 -22.30 -9.02
CA GLY A 21 -19.43 -23.45 -9.53
C GLY A 21 -18.21 -23.10 -10.41
N GLY A 22 -18.05 -21.83 -10.81
CA GLY A 22 -16.92 -21.38 -11.62
C GLY A 22 -15.58 -21.48 -10.86
N LEU A 23 -14.51 -21.85 -11.57
CA LEU A 23 -13.15 -21.94 -11.01
C LEU A 23 -12.72 -20.57 -10.46
N LYS A 24 -12.32 -20.53 -9.19
CA LYS A 24 -11.89 -19.29 -8.51
C LYS A 24 -10.37 -19.20 -8.45
N GLU A 25 -9.70 -20.29 -8.12
CA GLU A 25 -8.26 -20.40 -8.05
C GLU A 25 -7.81 -21.86 -8.14
N CYS A 26 -6.59 -22.10 -8.59
CA CYS A 26 -6.03 -23.44 -8.69
C CYS A 26 -4.50 -23.49 -8.51
N LYS A 27 -4.01 -24.66 -8.12
CA LYS A 27 -2.60 -25.06 -8.16
C LYS A 27 -2.36 -26.02 -9.32
N LEU A 28 -1.16 -25.98 -9.88
CA LEU A 28 -0.78 -26.74 -11.06
C LEU A 28 0.44 -27.63 -10.77
N ASN A 29 0.52 -28.79 -11.40
CA ASN A 29 1.73 -29.62 -11.46
C ASN A 29 2.24 -29.85 -12.90
N GLU A 30 1.58 -29.27 -13.89
CA GLU A 30 1.96 -29.33 -15.30
C GLU A 30 2.19 -27.93 -15.87
N TYR A 31 3.01 -27.88 -16.90
CA TYR A 31 3.26 -26.66 -17.68
C TYR A 31 1.97 -26.15 -18.33
N ASN A 32 1.72 -24.86 -18.19
CA ASN A 32 0.64 -24.14 -18.85
C ASN A 32 1.20 -22.83 -19.43
N LEU A 33 0.68 -22.39 -20.58
CA LEU A 33 1.04 -21.12 -21.20
C LEU A 33 -0.21 -20.24 -21.30
N ILE A 34 -0.16 -19.07 -20.68
CA ILE A 34 -1.26 -18.11 -20.65
C ILE A 34 -0.92 -16.92 -21.53
N HIS A 35 -1.65 -16.78 -22.62
CA HIS A 35 -1.48 -15.66 -23.55
C HIS A 35 -2.15 -14.40 -23.00
N THR A 36 -1.39 -13.32 -22.90
CA THR A 36 -1.90 -11.99 -22.50
C THR A 36 -1.43 -10.91 -23.47
N LYS A 37 -2.03 -9.72 -23.40
CA LYS A 37 -1.53 -8.57 -24.16
C LYS A 37 -0.15 -8.07 -23.71
N TYR A 38 0.34 -8.57 -22.57
CA TYR A 38 1.65 -8.25 -21.99
C TYR A 38 2.70 -9.35 -22.25
N GLY A 39 2.35 -10.34 -23.09
CA GLY A 39 3.19 -11.48 -23.40
C GLY A 39 2.64 -12.79 -22.88
N ASP A 40 3.44 -13.83 -23.07
CA ASP A 40 3.12 -15.20 -22.68
C ASP A 40 3.64 -15.48 -21.28
N PHE A 41 2.76 -15.93 -20.40
CA PHE A 41 3.06 -16.16 -19.00
C PHE A 41 2.94 -17.64 -18.65
N VAL A 42 3.97 -18.15 -17.97
CA VAL A 42 4.01 -19.51 -17.44
C VAL A 42 3.67 -19.44 -15.95
N PRO A 43 2.49 -19.91 -15.53
CA PRO A 43 2.13 -19.96 -14.11
C PRO A 43 3.01 -20.97 -13.38
N GLN A 44 3.16 -20.81 -12.07
CA GLN A 44 3.89 -21.75 -11.23
C GLN A 44 3.29 -23.16 -11.33
N TYR A 45 4.16 -24.16 -11.42
CA TYR A 45 3.75 -25.55 -11.36
C TYR A 45 4.78 -26.40 -10.60
N GLY A 46 4.31 -27.39 -9.86
CA GLY A 46 5.17 -28.28 -9.09
C GLY A 46 5.52 -27.74 -7.69
N ASN A 47 6.74 -27.99 -7.22
CA ASN A 47 7.15 -27.66 -5.85
C ASN A 47 7.85 -26.27 -5.81
N PRO A 48 7.25 -25.25 -5.18
CA PRO A 48 7.81 -23.89 -5.11
C PRO A 48 9.01 -23.74 -4.15
N GLY A 49 9.40 -24.81 -3.44
CA GLY A 49 10.52 -24.78 -2.51
C GLY A 49 10.21 -23.98 -1.23
N ILE A 50 11.27 -23.52 -0.54
CA ILE A 50 11.14 -22.80 0.74
C ILE A 50 10.86 -21.30 0.58
N ARG A 51 11.30 -20.71 -0.56
CA ARG A 51 11.19 -19.27 -0.81
C ARG A 51 9.84 -18.90 -1.39
N ARG A 52 9.38 -19.58 -2.44
CA ARG A 52 8.19 -19.12 -3.18
C ARG A 52 6.94 -19.52 -2.42
N LYS A 53 5.95 -18.63 -2.42
CA LYS A 53 4.69 -18.92 -1.73
C LYS A 53 4.02 -20.14 -2.35
N GLN A 54 3.56 -21.04 -1.49
CA GLN A 54 2.65 -22.15 -1.84
C GLN A 54 1.23 -21.64 -2.16
N LEU A 55 1.13 -20.53 -2.88
CA LEU A 55 -0.11 -19.90 -3.31
C LEU A 55 -0.70 -20.61 -4.52
N ASN A 56 -1.89 -20.17 -4.91
CA ASN A 56 -2.51 -20.59 -6.16
C ASN A 56 -1.70 -20.04 -7.34
N ALA A 57 -1.46 -20.91 -8.32
CA ALA A 57 -0.74 -20.56 -9.54
C ALA A 57 -1.58 -19.60 -10.39
N LEU A 58 -2.89 -19.84 -10.44
CA LEU A 58 -3.86 -19.04 -11.16
C LEU A 58 -5.08 -18.74 -10.30
N SER A 59 -5.71 -17.62 -10.62
CA SER A 59 -6.97 -17.16 -10.05
C SER A 59 -7.79 -16.48 -11.12
N PHE A 60 -9.10 -16.52 -10.96
CA PHE A 60 -10.04 -16.03 -11.97
C PHE A 60 -11.09 -15.12 -11.35
N TYR A 61 -11.68 -14.27 -12.17
CA TYR A 61 -12.93 -13.60 -11.89
C TYR A 61 -14.12 -14.56 -12.04
N LYS A 62 -15.31 -14.15 -11.58
CA LYS A 62 -16.55 -14.93 -11.79
C LYS A 62 -16.84 -15.16 -13.28
N SER A 63 -16.37 -14.30 -14.16
CA SER A 63 -16.45 -14.46 -15.62
C SER A 63 -15.52 -15.53 -16.20
N GLY A 64 -14.63 -16.12 -15.39
CA GLY A 64 -13.59 -17.06 -15.83
C GLY A 64 -12.34 -16.39 -16.39
N LYS A 65 -12.30 -15.06 -16.51
CA LYS A 65 -11.10 -14.34 -16.93
C LYS A 65 -10.03 -14.39 -15.84
N VAL A 66 -8.76 -14.44 -16.26
CA VAL A 66 -7.61 -14.49 -15.35
C VAL A 66 -7.54 -13.22 -14.51
N LYS A 67 -7.40 -13.40 -13.19
CA LYS A 67 -7.26 -12.34 -12.19
C LYS A 67 -5.83 -12.23 -11.68
N ASN A 68 -5.15 -13.35 -11.44
CA ASN A 68 -3.73 -13.35 -11.09
C ASN A 68 -3.00 -14.56 -11.65
N ILE A 69 -1.70 -14.38 -11.84
CA ILE A 69 -0.75 -15.43 -12.24
C ILE A 69 0.48 -15.30 -11.35
N SER A 70 0.72 -16.30 -10.51
CA SER A 70 2.02 -16.49 -9.86
C SER A 70 2.95 -17.11 -10.90
N LEU A 71 4.04 -16.44 -11.26
CA LEU A 71 4.88 -16.83 -12.39
C LEU A 71 5.94 -17.86 -11.98
N GLU A 72 6.15 -18.85 -12.84
CA GLU A 72 7.18 -19.89 -12.64
C GLU A 72 8.59 -19.33 -12.72
N GLN A 73 8.80 -18.29 -13.51
CA GLN A 73 10.06 -17.56 -13.55
C GLN A 73 9.77 -16.07 -13.54
N GLN A 74 10.71 -15.31 -12.99
CA GLN A 74 10.64 -13.87 -13.07
C GLN A 74 10.63 -13.46 -14.55
N THR A 75 9.56 -12.81 -14.98
CA THR A 75 9.30 -12.49 -16.38
C THR A 75 9.24 -10.98 -16.56
N GLU A 76 9.89 -10.45 -17.60
CA GLU A 76 9.88 -9.02 -17.91
C GLU A 76 8.54 -8.59 -18.51
N ILE A 77 8.02 -7.45 -18.03
CA ILE A 77 6.73 -6.90 -18.44
C ILE A 77 6.92 -5.45 -18.86
N SER A 78 6.52 -5.14 -20.09
CA SER A 78 6.48 -3.77 -20.57
C SER A 78 5.28 -3.01 -20.02
N THR A 79 5.57 -1.86 -19.40
CA THR A 79 4.57 -0.95 -18.82
C THR A 79 4.72 0.46 -19.40
N SER A 80 3.78 1.35 -19.05
CA SER A 80 3.83 2.77 -19.46
C SER A 80 5.03 3.54 -18.90
N ILE A 81 5.68 3.02 -17.85
CA ILE A 81 6.82 3.66 -17.17
C ILE A 81 8.11 2.83 -17.26
N GLY A 82 8.18 1.86 -18.16
CA GLY A 82 9.36 1.04 -18.41
C GLY A 82 9.09 -0.46 -18.31
N ASN A 83 10.16 -1.23 -18.42
CA ASN A 83 10.11 -2.69 -18.30
C ASN A 83 10.46 -3.10 -16.88
N PHE A 84 9.62 -3.96 -16.29
CA PHE A 84 9.83 -4.45 -14.93
C PHE A 84 9.73 -5.96 -14.90
N PRO A 85 10.65 -6.66 -14.21
CA PRO A 85 10.44 -8.06 -13.92
C PRO A 85 9.26 -8.25 -12.96
N ALA A 86 8.61 -9.41 -13.04
CA ALA A 86 7.59 -9.82 -12.09
C ALA A 86 7.64 -11.31 -11.77
N GLU A 87 7.39 -11.66 -10.51
CA GLU A 87 7.06 -13.02 -10.07
C GLU A 87 5.55 -13.20 -9.81
N LEU A 88 4.81 -12.10 -9.73
CA LEU A 88 3.34 -12.10 -9.62
C LEU A 88 2.77 -10.95 -10.43
N VAL A 89 1.73 -11.26 -11.21
CA VAL A 89 0.93 -10.28 -11.94
C VAL A 89 -0.54 -10.43 -11.60
N THR A 90 -1.25 -9.30 -11.58
CA THR A 90 -2.69 -9.27 -11.43
C THR A 90 -3.32 -8.41 -12.52
N PHE A 91 -4.55 -8.75 -12.89
CA PHE A 91 -5.27 -8.11 -13.97
C PHE A 91 -6.60 -7.57 -13.48
N PHE A 92 -7.09 -6.54 -14.15
CA PHE A 92 -8.50 -6.21 -14.14
C PHE A 92 -9.28 -7.20 -15.00
N GLU A 93 -10.60 -7.22 -14.85
CA GLU A 93 -11.47 -8.14 -15.58
C GLU A 93 -11.52 -7.86 -17.10
N ASP A 94 -11.05 -6.71 -17.57
CA ASP A 94 -10.88 -6.45 -19.00
C ASP A 94 -9.55 -7.00 -19.58
N GLY A 95 -8.67 -7.55 -18.72
CA GLY A 95 -7.35 -8.06 -19.08
C GLY A 95 -6.25 -6.99 -19.08
N SER A 96 -6.54 -5.74 -18.68
CA SER A 96 -5.51 -4.75 -18.37
C SER A 96 -4.75 -5.12 -17.09
N LEU A 97 -3.47 -4.74 -17.04
CA LEU A 97 -2.62 -4.98 -15.88
C LEU A 97 -3.14 -4.15 -14.72
N ASN A 98 -3.36 -4.78 -13.58
CA ASN A 98 -3.72 -4.09 -12.33
C ASN A 98 -2.50 -3.92 -11.45
N SER A 99 -1.67 -4.95 -11.31
CA SER A 99 -0.45 -4.86 -10.49
C SER A 99 0.62 -5.83 -10.96
N LEU A 100 1.87 -5.47 -10.73
CA LEU A 100 3.03 -6.35 -10.86
C LEU A 100 3.87 -6.28 -9.59
N PHE A 101 4.51 -7.40 -9.25
CA PHE A 101 5.39 -7.52 -8.11
C PHE A 101 6.71 -8.17 -8.58
N PRO A 102 7.85 -7.45 -8.53
CA PRO A 102 9.14 -7.99 -8.94
C PRO A 102 9.52 -9.27 -8.23
N LEU A 103 9.14 -9.38 -6.96
CA LEU A 103 9.34 -10.54 -6.11
C LEU A 103 8.03 -10.97 -5.45
N ASN A 104 7.87 -12.26 -5.18
CA ASN A 104 6.71 -12.84 -4.51
C ASN A 104 7.08 -13.97 -3.55
N GLY A 105 8.20 -13.82 -2.82
CA GLY A 105 8.63 -14.76 -1.79
C GLY A 105 7.70 -14.81 -0.57
N GLN A 106 7.68 -15.97 0.10
CA GLN A 106 6.97 -16.22 1.34
C GLN A 106 7.89 -15.93 2.52
N ILE A 107 7.60 -14.86 3.26
CA ILE A 107 8.30 -14.63 4.52
C ILE A 107 7.84 -15.71 5.52
N SER A 108 8.79 -16.42 6.09
CA SER A 108 8.58 -17.56 6.99
C SER A 108 9.75 -17.74 7.95
N GLY A 109 9.69 -18.73 8.84
CA GLY A 109 10.82 -19.08 9.71
C GLY A 109 12.07 -19.60 8.97
N PHE A 110 11.97 -19.87 7.66
CA PHE A 110 13.07 -20.35 6.81
C PHE A 110 13.42 -19.38 5.67
N TRP A 111 12.73 -18.25 5.58
CA TRP A 111 12.98 -17.22 4.57
C TRP A 111 12.58 -15.85 5.12
N SER A 112 13.56 -15.02 5.44
CA SER A 112 13.34 -13.73 6.10
C SER A 112 13.07 -12.59 5.12
N GLU A 113 12.59 -11.46 5.64
CA GLU A 113 12.42 -10.23 4.85
C GLU A 113 13.75 -9.71 4.33
N GLU A 114 14.82 -9.84 5.13
CA GLU A 114 16.18 -9.46 4.73
C GLU A 114 16.70 -10.34 3.58
N GLU A 115 16.44 -11.65 3.63
CA GLU A 115 16.80 -12.58 2.56
C GLU A 115 16.06 -12.26 1.26
N GLU A 116 14.76 -11.97 1.33
CA GLU A 116 14.00 -11.52 0.16
C GLU A 116 14.50 -10.15 -0.35
N GLY A 117 14.82 -9.24 0.56
CA GLY A 117 15.32 -7.90 0.25
C GLY A 117 16.69 -7.90 -0.41
N ALA A 118 17.49 -8.93 -0.18
CA ALA A 118 18.76 -9.14 -0.87
C ALA A 118 18.58 -9.44 -2.38
N LEU A 119 17.43 -10.00 -2.78
CA LEU A 119 17.09 -10.25 -4.17
C LEU A 119 16.45 -9.04 -4.86
N ALA A 120 15.91 -8.10 -4.09
CA ALA A 120 15.22 -6.93 -4.62
C ALA A 120 16.20 -5.97 -5.30
N GLN A 121 15.89 -5.62 -6.55
CA GLN A 121 16.69 -4.70 -7.36
C GLN A 121 16.19 -3.26 -7.23
N LYS A 122 17.09 -2.30 -7.43
CA LYS A 122 16.74 -0.88 -7.56
C LYS A 122 16.33 -0.58 -8.99
N TYR A 123 15.31 0.25 -9.12
CA TYR A 123 14.86 0.78 -10.40
C TYR A 123 14.82 2.30 -10.34
N ASP A 124 15.08 2.92 -11.48
CA ASP A 124 15.03 4.37 -11.63
C ASP A 124 13.64 4.79 -12.10
N PHE A 125 13.07 5.77 -11.40
CA PHE A 125 11.76 6.30 -11.67
C PHE A 125 11.84 7.79 -11.95
N THR A 126 10.98 8.26 -12.85
CA THR A 126 10.78 9.68 -13.13
C THR A 126 9.30 9.98 -13.16
N PHE A 127 8.87 10.85 -12.26
CA PHE A 127 7.51 11.37 -12.16
C PHE A 127 7.55 12.90 -12.20
N PRO A 128 6.41 13.58 -12.43
CA PRO A 128 6.35 15.05 -12.40
C PRO A 128 6.83 15.69 -11.09
N PHE A 129 6.80 14.93 -9.99
CA PHE A 129 7.22 15.34 -8.64
C PHE A 129 8.64 14.87 -8.25
N GLY A 130 9.43 14.39 -9.21
CA GLY A 130 10.85 14.07 -9.01
C GLY A 130 11.30 12.77 -9.63
N SER A 131 12.62 12.57 -9.61
CA SER A 131 13.28 11.33 -10.03
C SER A 131 14.02 10.71 -8.85
N PHE A 132 13.96 9.38 -8.74
CA PHE A 132 14.58 8.64 -7.64
C PHE A 132 14.90 7.21 -8.06
N SER A 133 15.80 6.56 -7.31
CA SER A 133 16.17 5.16 -7.48
C SER A 133 15.82 4.40 -6.21
N ALA A 134 14.97 3.37 -6.32
CA ALA A 134 14.48 2.64 -5.15
C ALA A 134 14.16 1.18 -5.46
N LYS A 135 14.23 0.33 -4.44
CA LYS A 135 13.62 -1.01 -4.48
C LYS A 135 12.11 -0.88 -4.23
N ILE A 136 11.32 -1.72 -4.89
CA ILE A 136 9.87 -1.72 -4.77
C ILE A 136 9.35 -3.11 -4.39
N ILE A 137 8.24 -3.14 -3.66
CA ILE A 137 7.40 -4.34 -3.51
C ILE A 137 6.57 -4.54 -4.78
N GLY A 138 6.00 -3.46 -5.31
CA GLY A 138 5.16 -3.56 -6.50
C GLY A 138 4.68 -2.23 -7.05
N LEU A 139 4.14 -2.31 -8.26
CA LEU A 139 3.47 -1.23 -8.97
C LEU A 139 2.01 -1.60 -9.18
N ARG A 140 1.12 -0.63 -9.03
CA ARG A 140 -0.30 -0.76 -9.39
C ARG A 140 -0.67 0.22 -10.47
N PHE A 141 -1.66 -0.14 -11.26
CA PHE A 141 -2.08 0.60 -12.44
C PHE A 141 -3.58 0.88 -12.42
N TYR A 142 -3.96 1.89 -13.19
CA TYR A 142 -5.33 2.08 -13.67
C TYR A 142 -5.58 1.21 -14.91
N PRO A 143 -6.85 0.93 -15.28
CA PRO A 143 -7.16 0.12 -16.47
C PRO A 143 -6.57 0.66 -17.78
N ASP A 144 -6.35 1.98 -17.86
CA ASP A 144 -5.70 2.65 -19.00
C ASP A 144 -4.17 2.44 -19.05
N GLY A 145 -3.60 1.77 -18.05
CA GLY A 145 -2.18 1.45 -17.95
C GLY A 145 -1.32 2.53 -17.29
N LYS A 146 -1.89 3.64 -16.83
CA LYS A 146 -1.15 4.63 -16.03
C LYS A 146 -0.88 4.11 -14.63
N VAL A 147 0.21 4.58 -14.03
CA VAL A 147 0.58 4.21 -12.66
C VAL A 147 -0.43 4.80 -11.68
N ARG A 148 -0.98 3.94 -10.83
CA ARG A 148 -1.85 4.30 -9.72
C ARG A 148 -1.07 4.41 -8.43
N SER A 149 -0.16 3.49 -8.16
CA SER A 149 0.67 3.53 -6.95
C SER A 149 1.97 2.78 -7.12
N LEU A 150 2.95 3.21 -6.33
CA LEU A 150 4.26 2.57 -6.18
C LEU A 150 4.44 2.24 -4.71
N ILE A 151 4.77 0.98 -4.42
CA ILE A 151 5.00 0.48 -3.07
C ILE A 151 6.50 0.24 -2.90
N LEU A 152 7.13 0.98 -2.00
CA LEU A 152 8.55 0.88 -1.68
C LEU A 152 8.84 -0.39 -0.90
N TRP A 153 10.04 -0.94 -1.11
CA TRP A 153 10.56 -2.02 -0.27
C TRP A 153 10.65 -1.57 1.19
N PRO A 154 10.43 -2.46 2.19
CA PRO A 154 10.69 -2.12 3.58
C PRO A 154 12.11 -1.56 3.74
N THR A 155 12.30 -0.57 4.61
CA THR A 155 13.55 0.19 4.81
C THR A 155 13.99 1.13 3.68
N GLU A 156 13.38 1.08 2.49
CA GLU A 156 13.60 2.12 1.47
C GLU A 156 12.84 3.39 1.83
N GLY A 157 13.47 4.53 1.54
CA GLY A 157 12.91 5.85 1.74
C GLY A 157 13.35 6.78 0.63
N ILE A 158 12.41 7.58 0.13
CA ILE A 158 12.66 8.58 -0.92
C ILE A 158 12.11 9.92 -0.47
N ALA A 159 12.59 11.01 -1.08
CA ALA A 159 12.00 12.33 -0.91
C ALA A 159 11.29 12.74 -2.19
N VAL A 160 10.03 13.15 -2.08
CA VAL A 160 9.18 13.54 -3.21
C VAL A 160 8.64 14.96 -3.01
N ASP A 161 8.48 15.69 -4.11
CA ASP A 161 7.87 17.02 -4.06
C ASP A 161 6.34 16.88 -4.03
N THR A 162 5.73 17.24 -2.92
CA THR A 162 4.26 17.19 -2.74
C THR A 162 3.68 18.59 -2.76
N PRO A 163 2.34 18.74 -2.87
CA PRO A 163 1.69 20.03 -2.66
C PRO A 163 1.96 20.67 -1.29
N ALA A 164 2.29 19.86 -0.26
CA ALA A 164 2.69 20.31 1.06
C ALA A 164 4.21 20.54 1.21
N GLY A 165 4.95 20.57 0.10
CA GLY A 165 6.41 20.70 0.07
C GLY A 165 7.13 19.35 -0.08
N LYS A 166 8.46 19.38 0.07
CA LYS A 166 9.31 18.20 -0.11
C LYS A 166 9.25 17.29 1.11
N ILE A 167 8.71 16.08 0.95
CA ILE A 167 8.43 15.16 2.04
C ILE A 167 9.26 13.88 1.89
N PRO A 168 10.01 13.46 2.92
CA PRO A 168 10.55 12.10 2.98
C PRO A 168 9.41 11.12 3.25
N ILE A 169 9.29 10.10 2.42
CA ILE A 169 8.19 9.13 2.48
C ILE A 169 8.72 7.71 2.71
N ARG A 170 7.90 6.90 3.37
CA ARG A 170 8.04 5.45 3.53
C ARG A 170 6.82 4.78 2.89
N THR A 171 6.86 3.46 2.68
CA THR A 171 5.76 2.68 2.08
C THR A 171 5.50 2.97 0.60
N GLY A 172 5.42 4.24 0.18
CA GLY A 172 5.17 4.62 -1.20
C GLY A 172 4.20 5.78 -1.35
N PHE A 173 3.54 5.83 -2.51
CA PHE A 173 2.58 6.88 -2.85
C PHE A 173 1.49 6.37 -3.78
N LYS A 174 0.39 7.11 -3.83
CA LYS A 174 -0.72 6.95 -4.77
C LYS A 174 -0.89 8.21 -5.61
N LEU A 175 -1.19 8.02 -6.89
CA LEU A 175 -1.39 9.07 -7.89
C LEU A 175 -2.82 9.03 -8.40
N PHE A 176 -3.32 10.19 -8.82
CA PHE A 176 -4.47 10.29 -9.70
C PHE A 176 -4.13 9.84 -11.13
N GLU A 177 -5.15 9.60 -11.95
CA GLU A 177 -5.00 9.21 -13.37
C GLU A 177 -4.28 10.24 -14.25
N ASP A 178 -4.11 11.48 -13.80
CA ASP A 178 -3.32 12.52 -14.48
C ASP A 178 -1.84 12.52 -14.02
N GLY A 179 -1.47 11.65 -13.09
CA GLY A 179 -0.13 11.54 -12.52
C GLY A 179 0.13 12.49 -11.35
N SER A 180 -0.83 13.33 -10.97
CA SER A 180 -0.73 14.18 -9.78
C SER A 180 -0.81 13.36 -8.49
N MET A 181 -0.20 13.88 -7.42
CA MET A 181 -0.09 13.19 -6.14
C MET A 181 -1.45 13.12 -5.43
N GLU A 182 -1.96 11.91 -5.17
CA GLU A 182 -3.17 11.70 -4.38
C GLU A 182 -2.83 11.53 -2.89
N SER A 183 -1.81 10.73 -2.57
CA SER A 183 -1.40 10.53 -1.18
C SER A 183 0.01 9.98 -1.03
N VAL A 184 0.62 10.26 0.13
CA VAL A 184 1.95 9.76 0.53
C VAL A 184 1.96 9.39 2.02
N GLU A 185 2.80 8.43 2.41
CA GLU A 185 3.05 8.14 3.82
C GLU A 185 4.39 8.73 4.25
N PRO A 186 4.43 9.78 5.10
CA PRO A 186 5.68 10.34 5.57
C PRO A 186 6.55 9.31 6.31
N ALA A 187 7.86 9.37 6.11
CA ALA A 187 8.83 8.50 6.77
C ALA A 187 9.00 8.79 8.26
N LYS A 188 8.59 9.99 8.68
CA LYS A 188 8.65 10.53 10.03
C LYS A 188 7.61 11.64 10.16
N PRO A 189 7.32 12.14 11.38
CA PRO A 189 6.46 13.31 11.55
C PRO A 189 6.97 14.50 10.73
N VAL A 190 6.12 14.99 9.84
CA VAL A 190 6.41 16.16 8.99
C VAL A 190 5.40 17.27 9.26
N PRO A 191 5.85 18.51 9.56
CA PRO A 191 4.94 19.63 9.75
C PRO A 191 4.29 20.00 8.41
N VAL A 192 2.97 20.08 8.39
CA VAL A 192 2.14 20.43 7.23
C VAL A 192 1.22 21.58 7.63
N GLU A 193 1.17 22.61 6.80
CA GLU A 193 0.20 23.70 6.93
C GLU A 193 -1.20 23.18 6.59
N ALA A 194 -2.06 23.09 7.60
CA ALA A 194 -3.45 22.69 7.45
C ALA A 194 -4.40 23.87 7.69
N PRO A 195 -5.67 23.80 7.26
CA PRO A 195 -6.66 24.86 7.49
C PRO A 195 -6.85 25.26 8.97
N ILE A 196 -6.50 24.38 9.91
CA ILE A 196 -6.61 24.62 11.35
C ILE A 196 -5.27 24.97 12.03
N GLY A 197 -4.18 25.11 11.26
CA GLY A 197 -2.83 25.41 11.74
C GLY A 197 -1.80 24.35 11.34
N LEU A 198 -0.57 24.49 11.87
CA LEU A 198 0.53 23.58 11.59
C LEU A 198 0.35 22.25 12.34
N ILE A 199 0.38 21.13 11.61
CA ILE A 199 0.18 19.78 12.17
C ILE A 199 1.26 18.83 11.66
N ASN A 200 1.78 17.97 12.53
CA ASN A 200 2.70 16.93 12.08
C ASN A 200 1.92 15.74 11.51
N ALA A 201 2.03 15.51 10.21
CA ALA A 201 1.43 14.37 9.52
C ALA A 201 2.30 13.12 9.67
N TYR A 202 1.73 12.04 10.19
CA TYR A 202 2.36 10.72 10.32
C TYR A 202 1.36 9.66 10.80
N ASP A 203 1.40 8.47 10.21
CA ASP A 203 0.74 7.29 10.77
C ASP A 203 1.78 6.21 11.10
N ALA A 204 2.06 6.03 12.39
CA ALA A 204 2.95 5.00 12.92
C ALA A 204 2.39 3.58 12.68
N ALA A 205 1.08 3.46 12.46
CA ALA A 205 0.38 2.21 12.19
C ALA A 205 0.15 1.95 10.69
N ALA A 206 0.71 2.78 9.79
CA ALA A 206 0.63 2.56 8.35
C ALA A 206 1.24 1.21 7.96
N VAL A 207 0.51 0.43 7.16
CA VAL A 207 0.95 -0.89 6.73
C VAL A 207 1.90 -0.76 5.53
N GLY A 208 3.16 -1.14 5.69
CA GLY A 208 4.23 -0.98 4.70
C GLY A 208 4.08 -1.75 3.37
N ILE A 209 2.99 -2.50 3.17
CA ILE A 209 2.74 -3.30 1.96
C ILE A 209 1.63 -2.73 1.07
N ASP A 210 0.99 -1.62 1.46
CA ASP A 210 -0.07 -0.98 0.68
C ASP A 210 0.10 0.54 0.63
N ALA A 211 0.49 1.04 -0.54
CA ALA A 211 0.64 2.46 -0.79
C ALA A 211 -0.67 3.14 -1.26
N ASP A 212 -1.81 2.44 -1.32
CA ASP A 212 -3.10 3.05 -1.67
C ASP A 212 -3.77 3.73 -0.45
N VAL A 213 -3.29 3.47 0.77
CA VAL A 213 -3.84 3.99 2.02
C VAL A 213 -2.75 4.69 2.83
N ASN A 214 -2.51 5.96 2.52
CA ASN A 214 -1.53 6.77 3.25
C ASN A 214 -2.18 7.84 4.13
N SER A 215 -1.39 8.34 5.07
CA SER A 215 -1.76 9.37 6.04
C SER A 215 -2.00 10.72 5.40
N LEU A 216 -1.11 11.22 4.54
CA LEU A 216 -1.22 12.56 3.93
C LEU A 216 -1.89 12.50 2.56
N ARG A 217 -3.00 13.22 2.37
CA ARG A 217 -3.80 13.16 1.13
C ARG A 217 -4.17 14.53 0.57
N PHE A 218 -4.26 14.57 -0.75
CA PHE A 218 -4.57 15.76 -1.53
C PHE A 218 -5.73 15.50 -2.50
N ASP A 219 -6.39 16.56 -2.94
CA ASP A 219 -7.24 16.51 -4.13
C ASP A 219 -6.42 16.73 -5.41
N ARG A 220 -7.09 16.71 -6.57
CA ARG A 220 -6.47 16.91 -7.89
C ARG A 220 -5.88 18.31 -8.09
N ASN A 221 -6.25 19.28 -7.25
CA ASN A 221 -5.68 20.63 -7.28
C ASN A 221 -4.53 20.79 -6.29
N GLY A 222 -4.17 19.72 -5.56
CA GLY A 222 -3.14 19.73 -4.53
C GLY A 222 -3.61 20.30 -3.19
N LYS A 223 -4.92 20.54 -2.99
CA LYS A 223 -5.46 20.96 -1.69
C LYS A 223 -5.40 19.78 -0.72
N LEU A 224 -4.93 20.02 0.50
CA LEU A 224 -4.94 19.03 1.57
C LEU A 224 -6.39 18.61 1.89
N THR A 225 -6.71 17.33 1.76
CA THR A 225 -8.06 16.78 2.04
C THR A 225 -8.12 15.98 3.32
N SER A 226 -7.02 15.33 3.71
CA SER A 226 -6.95 14.63 4.99
C SER A 226 -5.51 14.41 5.42
N LEU A 227 -5.31 14.31 6.74
CA LEU A 227 -4.06 13.81 7.31
C LEU A 227 -4.30 12.90 8.53
N ALA A 228 -3.34 12.05 8.86
CA ALA A 228 -3.29 11.38 10.16
C ALA A 228 -2.18 11.99 11.03
N THR A 229 -2.43 12.09 12.34
CA THR A 229 -1.48 12.71 13.28
C THR A 229 -1.57 12.08 14.67
N PHE A 230 -0.48 12.21 15.44
CA PHE A 230 -0.46 11.94 16.88
C PHE A 230 -0.47 13.23 17.72
N ASP A 231 -0.55 14.40 17.10
CA ASP A 231 -0.66 15.67 17.82
C ASP A 231 -1.96 15.73 18.64
N ILE A 232 -1.93 16.51 19.71
CA ILE A 232 -3.11 16.80 20.53
C ILE A 232 -3.78 18.05 19.96
N ILE A 233 -5.10 17.96 19.75
CA ILE A 233 -5.89 19.02 19.13
C ILE A 233 -6.92 19.54 20.13
N SER A 234 -6.79 20.81 20.50
CA SER A 234 -7.76 21.52 21.32
C SER A 234 -8.61 22.43 20.45
N VAL A 235 -9.92 22.32 20.57
CA VAL A 235 -10.91 23.14 19.86
C VAL A 235 -11.69 23.97 20.87
N LYS A 236 -11.79 25.27 20.63
CA LYS A 236 -12.68 26.18 21.36
C LYS A 236 -13.69 26.79 20.39
N LYS A 237 -14.98 26.50 20.57
CA LYS A 237 -16.06 27.08 19.78
C LYS A 237 -16.36 28.51 20.25
N SER A 238 -17.02 29.31 19.41
CA SER A 238 -17.46 30.67 19.74
C SER A 238 -18.37 30.76 20.97
N ASN A 239 -19.19 29.73 21.21
CA ASN A 239 -20.03 29.62 22.41
C ASN A 239 -19.24 29.34 23.71
N GLY A 240 -17.90 29.21 23.63
CA GLY A 240 -17.01 28.96 24.75
C GLY A 240 -16.79 27.47 25.07
N GLU A 241 -17.51 26.55 24.42
CA GLU A 241 -17.31 25.11 24.58
C GLU A 241 -15.90 24.72 24.15
N MET A 242 -15.20 23.95 24.99
CA MET A 242 -13.85 23.46 24.72
C MET A 242 -13.82 21.94 24.66
N LYS A 243 -13.06 21.41 23.70
CA LYS A 243 -12.84 19.98 23.54
C LYS A 243 -11.38 19.70 23.19
N VAL A 244 -10.79 18.74 23.89
CA VAL A 244 -9.44 18.25 23.61
C VAL A 244 -9.53 16.84 23.06
N THR A 245 -8.86 16.61 21.94
CA THR A 245 -8.76 15.31 21.27
C THR A 245 -7.29 14.90 21.24
N PHE A 246 -7.00 13.68 21.69
CA PHE A 246 -5.66 13.12 21.74
C PHE A 246 -5.69 11.68 21.19
N PRO A 247 -4.56 11.15 20.70
CA PRO A 247 -4.49 9.78 20.20
C PRO A 247 -4.89 8.77 21.26
N LYS A 248 -5.64 7.75 20.85
CA LYS A 248 -6.10 6.69 21.76
C LYS A 248 -5.19 5.48 21.71
N LEU A 249 -5.32 4.63 22.72
CA LEU A 249 -4.75 3.29 22.73
C LEU A 249 -5.86 2.28 22.42
N LYS A 250 -5.55 1.28 21.60
CA LYS A 250 -6.38 0.07 21.41
C LYS A 250 -5.54 -1.17 21.76
N PRO A 251 -6.16 -2.29 22.16
CA PRO A 251 -5.44 -3.56 22.26
C PRO A 251 -4.80 -3.91 20.91
N GLY A 252 -3.51 -4.25 20.93
CA GLY A 252 -2.80 -4.78 19.77
C GLY A 252 -3.07 -6.26 19.55
N LEU A 253 -2.43 -6.83 18.52
CA LEU A 253 -2.45 -8.28 18.29
C LEU A 253 -1.65 -9.06 19.35
N THR A 254 -0.66 -8.40 19.97
CA THR A 254 0.06 -8.88 21.16
C THR A 254 -0.54 -8.24 22.42
N GLU A 255 -0.09 -8.63 23.61
CA GLU A 255 -0.52 -8.02 24.88
C GLU A 255 -0.14 -6.52 25.02
N GLU A 256 0.45 -5.92 23.98
CA GLU A 256 0.81 -4.50 23.92
C GLU A 256 -0.34 -3.65 23.36
N TYR A 257 -0.46 -2.42 23.86
CA TYR A 257 -1.42 -1.45 23.33
C TYR A 257 -0.83 -0.71 22.12
N GLU A 258 -1.61 -0.60 21.05
CA GLU A 258 -1.26 0.16 19.86
C GLU A 258 -1.86 1.57 19.93
N LYS A 259 -1.09 2.59 19.55
CA LYS A 259 -1.61 3.94 19.37
C LYS A 259 -2.45 4.02 18.10
N VAL A 260 -3.56 4.73 18.20
CA VAL A 260 -4.46 5.04 17.09
C VAL A 260 -4.30 6.52 16.75
N PRO A 261 -3.85 6.87 15.54
CA PRO A 261 -3.72 8.27 15.15
C PRO A 261 -5.08 8.94 15.07
N ILE A 262 -5.09 10.25 15.29
CA ILE A 262 -6.22 11.10 14.94
C ILE A 262 -6.23 11.29 13.43
N LYS A 263 -7.38 11.05 12.81
CA LYS A 263 -7.61 11.33 11.39
C LYS A 263 -8.37 12.64 11.25
N LEU A 264 -7.81 13.53 10.44
CA LEU A 264 -8.42 14.80 10.07
C LEU A 264 -8.91 14.72 8.64
N SER A 265 -10.11 15.23 8.39
CA SER A 265 -10.62 15.44 7.03
C SER A 265 -11.06 16.88 6.89
N PHE A 266 -10.63 17.52 5.81
CA PHE A 266 -10.85 18.92 5.54
C PHE A 266 -11.75 19.08 4.34
N ASP A 267 -12.68 20.01 4.48
CA ASP A 267 -13.42 20.62 3.38
C ASP A 267 -13.32 22.15 3.53
N ASP A 268 -13.99 22.92 2.69
CA ASP A 268 -13.85 24.39 2.61
C ASP A 268 -13.82 25.12 3.97
N ASP A 269 -14.88 25.00 4.79
CA ASP A 269 -14.98 25.64 6.11
C ASP A 269 -15.21 24.62 7.23
N THR A 270 -14.85 23.36 6.98
CA THR A 270 -15.16 22.25 7.90
C THR A 270 -13.93 21.38 8.12
N VAL A 271 -13.73 21.00 9.38
CA VAL A 271 -12.81 19.92 9.77
C VAL A 271 -13.56 18.83 10.52
N ILE A 272 -13.33 17.58 10.13
CA ILE A 272 -13.76 16.40 10.89
C ILE A 272 -12.54 15.85 11.63
N ILE A 273 -12.64 15.75 12.96
CA ILE A 273 -11.63 15.18 13.83
C ILE A 273 -12.12 13.82 14.31
N ASN A 274 -11.45 12.75 13.87
CA ASN A 274 -11.78 11.37 14.23
C ASN A 274 -10.65 10.74 15.08
N ASP A 275 -10.97 10.39 16.31
CA ASP A 275 -10.03 9.79 17.28
C ASP A 275 -9.96 8.25 17.22
N GLY A 276 -10.54 7.65 16.18
CA GLY A 276 -10.65 6.20 16.00
C GLY A 276 -11.90 5.58 16.62
N ALA A 277 -12.62 6.30 17.50
CA ALA A 277 -13.90 5.84 18.07
C ALA A 277 -15.05 6.81 17.80
N LYS A 278 -14.78 8.12 17.74
CA LYS A 278 -15.78 9.15 17.47
C LYS A 278 -15.22 10.17 16.49
N ALA A 279 -16.05 10.56 15.53
CA ALA A 279 -15.82 11.69 14.65
C ALA A 279 -16.60 12.91 15.17
N ASN A 280 -15.96 14.07 15.19
CA ASN A 280 -16.61 15.34 15.52
C ASN A 280 -16.32 16.35 14.43
N GLU A 281 -17.36 17.03 13.99
CA GLU A 281 -17.29 18.04 12.96
C GLU A 281 -17.24 19.43 13.60
N TYR A 282 -16.39 20.30 13.06
CA TYR A 282 -16.26 21.68 13.48
C TYR A 282 -16.21 22.59 12.26
N ARG A 283 -16.92 23.70 12.35
CA ARG A 283 -16.78 24.81 11.42
C ARG A 283 -15.51 25.59 11.76
N ILE A 284 -14.62 25.76 10.80
CA ILE A 284 -13.30 26.36 11.01
C ILE A 284 -13.46 27.84 11.37
N SER A 285 -14.30 28.58 10.65
CA SER A 285 -14.55 30.00 10.89
C SER A 285 -15.14 30.32 12.28
N ASP A 286 -15.76 29.34 12.94
CA ASP A 286 -16.45 29.50 14.24
C ASP A 286 -15.68 28.88 15.41
N SER A 287 -14.44 28.43 15.15
CA SER A 287 -13.62 27.68 16.10
C SER A 287 -12.19 28.22 16.14
N THR A 288 -11.58 28.18 17.33
CA THR A 288 -10.14 28.37 17.49
C THR A 288 -9.49 27.04 17.78
N PHE A 289 -8.41 26.73 17.06
CA PHE A 289 -7.66 25.49 17.20
C PHE A 289 -6.31 25.77 17.83
N LYS A 290 -5.89 24.87 18.73
CA LYS A 290 -4.53 24.83 19.26
C LYS A 290 -4.01 23.40 19.11
N ILE A 291 -2.89 23.30 18.40
CA ILE A 291 -2.20 22.04 18.14
C ILE A 291 -0.95 22.01 19.01
N THR A 292 -0.78 20.91 19.73
CA THR A 292 0.41 20.66 20.55
C THR A 292 1.00 19.31 20.19
N GLY A 293 2.32 19.25 20.14
CA GLY A 293 3.09 18.06 19.79
C GLY A 293 2.59 16.77 20.44
N GLY A 294 2.56 15.70 19.65
CA GLY A 294 2.22 14.34 20.07
C GLY A 294 3.39 13.43 20.42
N ASP A 295 3.06 12.23 20.90
CA ASP A 295 4.03 11.14 21.03
C ASP A 295 4.00 10.24 19.79
N TYR A 296 5.01 10.43 18.95
CA TYR A 296 5.21 9.73 17.67
C TYR A 296 6.04 8.45 17.78
N THR A 297 6.35 7.99 18.99
CA THR A 297 7.13 6.77 19.19
C THR A 297 6.38 5.58 18.60
N GLU A 298 7.04 4.87 17.69
CA GLU A 298 6.54 3.62 17.10
C GLU A 298 6.48 2.52 18.15
N ALA A 299 5.51 1.62 18.02
CA ALA A 299 5.56 0.38 18.79
C ALA A 299 6.82 -0.40 18.36
N PRO A 300 7.57 -1.01 19.30
CA PRO A 300 8.69 -1.85 18.95
C PRO A 300 8.20 -2.98 18.02
N THR A 301 8.58 -2.93 16.75
CA THR A 301 8.31 -4.04 15.83
C THR A 301 9.10 -5.24 16.30
N CYS A 302 8.43 -6.37 16.49
CA CYS A 302 9.06 -7.66 16.80
C CYS A 302 9.78 -8.20 15.54
N GLY A 303 10.80 -7.48 15.07
CA GLY A 303 11.67 -7.83 13.93
C GLY A 303 13.13 -8.04 14.32
N TYR A 304 13.51 -7.71 15.56
CA TYR A 304 14.89 -7.82 16.05
C TYR A 304 15.03 -8.89 17.13
N CYS A 305 14.56 -10.11 16.87
CA CYS A 305 14.80 -11.23 17.79
C CYS A 305 16.30 -11.59 17.90
N SER A 306 17.15 -11.09 17.00
CA SER A 306 18.61 -11.23 17.03
C SER A 306 19.34 -10.30 18.01
N LYS A 307 18.65 -9.36 18.67
CA LYS A 307 19.24 -8.42 19.65
C LYS A 307 18.69 -8.55 21.08
N CYS A 308 17.79 -9.50 21.34
CA CYS A 308 17.36 -9.80 22.70
C CYS A 308 18.48 -10.48 23.49
N LYS A 309 19.30 -9.68 24.20
CA LYS A 309 20.09 -10.17 25.33
C LYS A 309 19.14 -10.49 26.48
N GLY A 310 18.46 -11.63 26.41
CA GLY A 310 17.48 -11.99 27.43
C GLY A 310 16.81 -13.36 27.33
N CYS A 311 17.06 -14.15 26.28
CA CYS A 311 16.60 -15.54 26.26
C CYS A 311 17.74 -16.47 26.71
N MET A 312 17.86 -16.65 28.03
CA MET A 312 18.32 -17.91 28.63
C MET A 312 17.11 -18.59 29.25
#